data_AF-A0A5M6IY43-F1
#
_entry.id   AF-A0A5M6IY43-F1
#
_cell.length_a   1.000
_cell.length_b   1.000
_cell.length_c   1.000
_cell.angle_alpha   90.00
_cell.angle_beta   90.00
_cell.angle_gamma   90.00
#
_symmetry.space_group_name_H-M   'P 1'
#
loop_
_entity.id
_entity.type
_entity.pdbx_description
1 polymer ?
#
loop_
_entity_poly.entity_id
_entity_poly.type
_entity_poly.pdbx_seq_one_letter_code
_entity_poly.pdbx_strand_id
1 'polypeptide(L)'
;MHLACPSCHATYDVPDTLLGTPPRPVRCARCATVFTPPEPAPPPSSPAAAPPAPPPSPVSRPEPRLTAKVRPVPLSVLPEELEMPPAPPSAGAPLAAAAAAWVLSLALLGGAGYAAWHWREEIMAAWPPSQRAYALFNALTR
;
A
#
# COMPACT_ATOMS: atom_id res chain seq x y z
N MET A 1 -5.19 12.60 -6.80
CA MET A 1 -5.77 12.97 -5.49
C MET A 1 -5.06 12.12 -4.44
N HIS A 2 -4.72 12.68 -3.27
CA HIS A 2 -3.97 11.93 -2.25
C HIS A 2 -4.91 11.27 -1.25
N LEU A 3 -4.73 9.97 -1.04
CA LEU A 3 -5.46 9.18 -0.04
C LEU A 3 -4.50 8.67 1.04
N ALA A 4 -4.93 8.69 2.29
CA ALA A 4 -4.18 8.14 3.42
C ALA A 4 -4.94 6.95 4.03
N CYS A 5 -4.25 5.83 4.24
CA CYS A 5 -4.85 4.68 4.91
C CYS A 5 -5.06 4.98 6.42
N PRO A 6 -6.26 4.78 6.98
CA PRO A 6 -6.54 5.07 8.38
C PRO A 6 -5.87 4.10 9.37
N SER A 7 -5.41 2.93 8.90
CA SER A 7 -4.82 1.90 9.77
C SER A 7 -3.29 1.95 9.83
N CYS A 8 -2.64 2.25 8.71
CA CYS A 8 -1.17 2.23 8.61
C CYS A 8 -0.54 3.53 8.13
N HIS A 9 -1.34 4.57 7.87
CA HIS A 9 -0.92 5.89 7.42
C HIS A 9 -0.11 5.92 6.11
N ALA A 10 -0.14 4.86 5.31
CA ALA A 10 0.42 4.89 3.96
C ALA A 10 -0.37 5.86 3.07
N THR A 11 0.36 6.69 2.31
CA THR A 11 -0.19 7.64 1.35
C THR A 11 -0.11 7.11 -0.08
N TYR A 12 -1.16 7.36 -0.86
CA TYR A 12 -1.30 6.93 -2.25
C TYR A 12 -1.77 8.10 -3.10
N ASP A 13 -1.19 8.29 -4.28
CA ASP A 13 -1.75 9.17 -5.30
C ASP A 13 -2.64 8.33 -6.22
N VAL A 14 -3.93 8.63 -6.22
CA VAL A 14 -4.95 7.90 -6.98
C VAL A 14 -5.66 8.90 -7.89
N PRO A 15 -5.78 8.63 -9.20
CA PRO A 15 -6.57 9.46 -10.09
C PRO A 15 -8.07 9.31 -9.81
N ASP A 16 -8.81 10.42 -9.86
CA ASP A 16 -10.24 10.48 -9.50
C ASP A 16 -11.12 9.56 -10.38
N THR A 17 -10.66 9.26 -11.59
CA THR A 17 -11.29 8.31 -12.52
C THR A 17 -11.43 6.90 -11.94
N LEU A 18 -10.57 6.51 -10.99
CA LEU A 18 -10.61 5.19 -10.35
C LEU A 18 -11.51 5.15 -9.11
N LEU A 19 -11.82 6.30 -8.52
CA LEU A 19 -12.61 6.38 -7.28
C LEU A 19 -14.11 6.37 -7.55
N GLY A 20 -14.52 6.84 -8.73
CA GLY A 20 -15.91 6.88 -9.16
C GLY A 20 -16.79 7.79 -8.29
N THR A 21 -18.04 7.96 -8.71
CA THR A 21 -19.08 8.65 -7.94
C THR A 21 -20.32 7.76 -7.93
N PRO A 22 -20.79 7.25 -6.77
CA PRO A 22 -20.29 7.47 -5.41
C PRO A 22 -18.91 6.82 -5.14
N PRO A 23 -18.18 7.25 -4.08
CA PRO A 23 -16.85 6.74 -3.77
C PRO A 23 -16.88 5.23 -3.50
N ARG A 24 -16.08 4.46 -4.26
CA ARG A 24 -15.96 3.01 -4.08
C ARG A 24 -15.03 2.66 -2.91
N PRO A 25 -15.27 1.55 -2.19
CA PRO A 25 -14.34 1.07 -1.17
C PRO A 25 -13.01 0.67 -1.84
N VAL A 26 -11.90 1.13 -1.26
CA VAL A 26 -10.53 0.83 -1.72
C VAL A 26 -9.80 -0.01 -0.68
N ARG A 27 -8.87 -0.86 -1.15
CA ARG A 27 -8.03 -1.71 -0.28
C ARG A 27 -6.61 -1.17 -0.20
N CYS A 28 -6.10 -0.98 1.02
CA CYS A 28 -4.71 -0.58 1.24
C CYS A 28 -3.74 -1.67 0.77
N ALA A 29 -2.77 -1.32 -0.08
CA ALA A 29 -1.74 -2.26 -0.55
C ALA A 29 -0.76 -2.69 0.55
N ARG A 30 -0.63 -1.93 1.65
CA ARG A 30 0.33 -2.20 2.74
C ARG A 30 -0.24 -3.08 3.85
N CYS A 31 -1.47 -2.81 4.32
CA CYS A 31 -2.08 -3.49 5.47
C CYS A 31 -3.40 -4.20 5.14
N ALA A 32 -3.84 -4.18 3.88
CA ALA A 32 -5.08 -4.79 3.42
C ALA A 32 -6.39 -4.24 4.00
N THR A 33 -6.36 -3.20 4.85
CA THR A 33 -7.58 -2.52 5.34
C THR A 33 -8.39 -1.96 4.18
N VAL A 34 -9.69 -2.23 4.19
CA VAL A 34 -10.65 -1.68 3.23
C VAL A 34 -11.30 -0.43 3.84
N PHE A 35 -11.28 0.68 3.12
CA PHE A 35 -11.87 1.94 3.57
C PHE A 35 -12.48 2.71 2.39
N THR A 36 -13.44 3.58 2.68
CA THR A 36 -14.07 4.44 1.67
C THR A 36 -13.39 5.82 1.71
N PRO A 37 -12.88 6.33 0.57
CA PRO A 37 -12.36 7.68 0.47
C PRO A 37 -13.43 8.72 0.83
N PRO A 38 -13.09 9.82 1.53
CA PRO A 38 -14.04 10.90 1.78
C PRO A 38 -14.45 11.54 0.45
N GLU A 39 -15.75 11.81 0.30
CA GLU A 39 -16.27 12.52 -0.87
C GLU A 39 -15.67 13.93 -0.93
N PRO A 40 -15.20 14.40 -2.10
CA PRO A 40 -14.78 15.78 -2.27
C PRO A 40 -15.96 16.70 -1.94
N ALA A 41 -15.84 17.48 -0.86
CA ALA A 41 -16.85 18.47 -0.52
C ALA A 41 -17.04 19.45 -1.69
N PRO A 42 -18.27 19.84 -2.04
CA PRO A 42 -18.51 20.81 -3.10
C PRO A 42 -17.75 22.10 -2.80
N PRO A 43 -17.21 22.79 -3.83
CA PRO A 43 -16.51 24.04 -3.63
C PRO A 43 -17.47 25.01 -2.92
N PRO A 44 -17.03 25.71 -1.85
CA PRO A 44 -17.87 26.68 -1.19
C PRO A 44 -18.31 27.71 -2.24
N SER A 45 -19.62 27.81 -2.47
CA SER A 45 -20.21 28.95 -3.16
C SER A 45 -19.79 30.19 -2.41
N SER A 46 -18.99 31.05 -3.04
CA SER A 46 -18.49 32.31 -2.50
C SER A 46 -19.62 33.14 -1.87
N PRO A 47 -19.47 33.57 -0.61
CA PRO A 47 -20.17 34.72 -0.10
C PRO A 47 -19.17 35.78 0.37
N ALA A 48 -19.26 36.95 -0.27
CA ALA A 48 -19.14 38.29 0.29
C ALA A 48 -18.07 38.58 1.36
N ALA A 49 -17.26 39.61 1.04
CA ALA A 49 -16.31 40.28 1.92
C ALA A 49 -16.82 40.49 3.36
N ALA A 50 -16.01 40.06 4.33
CA ALA A 50 -16.10 40.46 5.73
C ALA A 50 -14.93 41.40 6.08
N PRO A 51 -15.17 42.46 6.87
CA PRO A 51 -14.22 43.57 7.10
C PRO A 51 -12.91 43.16 7.80
N PRO A 52 -11.83 43.94 7.62
CA PRO A 52 -10.50 43.63 8.16
C PRO A 52 -10.49 43.65 9.69
N ALA A 53 -9.96 42.58 10.27
CA ALA A 53 -9.68 42.47 11.70
C ALA A 53 -8.55 43.42 12.12
N PRO A 54 -8.59 43.99 13.35
CA PRO A 54 -7.56 44.90 13.86
C PRO A 54 -6.20 44.20 14.05
N PRO A 55 -5.09 44.97 13.98
CA PRO A 55 -3.73 44.43 13.93
C PRO A 55 -3.33 43.70 15.23
N PRO A 56 -2.46 42.68 15.14
CA PRO A 56 -1.95 41.98 16.32
C PRO A 56 -1.01 42.89 17.13
N SER A 57 -1.22 42.92 18.44
CA SER A 57 -0.32 43.56 19.40
C SER A 57 1.07 42.89 19.39
N PRO A 58 2.17 43.66 19.47
CA PRO A 58 3.51 43.11 19.44
C PRO A 58 3.80 42.35 20.74
N VAL A 59 3.94 41.02 20.64
CA VAL A 59 4.56 40.23 21.72
C VAL A 59 6.04 40.58 21.74
N SER A 60 6.47 41.23 22.82
CA SER A 60 7.86 41.52 23.13
C SER A 60 8.70 40.25 23.05
N ARG A 61 9.65 40.24 22.12
CA ARG A 61 10.68 39.22 21.96
C ARG A 61 11.61 39.24 23.19
N PRO A 62 11.71 38.17 24.00
CA PRO A 62 12.78 38.06 24.97
C PRO A 62 14.09 37.88 24.22
N GLU A 63 15.03 38.79 24.45
CA GLU A 63 16.39 38.75 23.94
C GLU A 63 17.08 37.46 24.45
N PRO A 64 17.73 36.67 23.57
CA PRO A 64 18.38 35.44 23.99
C PRO A 64 19.61 35.80 24.82
N ARG A 65 19.57 35.53 26.13
CA ARG A 65 20.75 35.56 26.98
C ARG A 65 21.70 34.45 26.53
N LEU A 66 22.67 34.83 25.70
CA LEU A 66 23.87 34.07 25.36
C LEU A 66 24.75 33.96 26.61
N THR A 67 24.48 32.98 27.45
CA THR A 67 25.46 32.44 28.39
C THR A 67 25.33 30.92 28.44
N ALA A 68 25.71 30.26 27.35
CA ALA A 68 26.04 28.84 27.38
C ALA A 68 27.54 28.73 27.63
N LYS A 69 27.91 28.43 28.87
CA LYS A 69 29.29 28.07 29.23
C LYS A 69 29.59 26.75 28.52
N VAL A 70 30.32 26.80 27.40
CA VAL A 70 30.75 25.60 26.68
C VAL A 70 31.69 24.82 27.60
N ARG A 71 31.22 23.70 28.13
CA ARG A 71 32.10 22.71 28.73
C ARG A 71 32.77 21.97 27.57
N PRO A 72 34.11 21.93 27.46
CA PRO A 72 34.73 21.09 26.45
C PRO A 72 34.32 19.64 26.72
N VAL A 73 33.64 19.04 25.75
CA VAL A 73 33.37 17.60 25.75
C VAL A 73 34.72 16.91 25.60
N PRO A 74 35.14 16.04 26.53
CA PRO A 74 36.36 15.27 26.33
C PRO A 74 36.19 14.41 25.08
N LEU A 75 37.18 14.47 24.20
CA LEU A 75 37.26 13.76 22.91
C LEU A 75 37.50 12.25 23.10
N SER A 76 36.91 11.67 24.16
CA SER A 76 37.15 10.29 24.63
C SER A 76 35.88 9.45 24.66
N VAL A 77 34.83 9.88 23.95
CA VAL A 77 33.69 9.02 23.63
C VAL A 77 33.46 9.08 22.13
N LEU A 78 34.47 8.65 21.36
CA LEU A 78 34.16 8.03 20.08
C LEU A 78 33.49 6.70 20.47
N PRO A 79 32.27 6.39 20.00
CA PRO A 79 31.73 5.05 20.17
C PRO A 79 32.74 4.11 19.53
N GLU A 80 33.43 3.34 20.39
CA GLU A 80 34.13 2.15 19.98
C GLU A 80 33.14 1.37 19.13
N GLU A 81 33.49 1.21 17.86
CA GLU A 81 32.92 0.32 16.85
C GLU A 81 31.42 0.00 17.05
N LEU A 82 30.56 0.44 16.13
CA LEU A 82 29.24 -0.18 15.96
C LEU A 82 29.45 -1.68 15.69
N GLU A 83 29.53 -2.48 16.76
CA GLU A 83 29.59 -3.93 16.71
C GLU A 83 28.27 -4.37 16.10
N MET A 84 28.35 -4.63 14.80
CA MET A 84 27.26 -5.18 14.03
C MET A 84 26.92 -6.53 14.68
N PRO A 85 25.67 -6.77 15.10
CA PRO A 85 25.29 -8.07 15.61
C PRO A 85 25.63 -9.14 14.56
N PRO A 86 26.15 -10.31 14.96
CA PRO A 86 26.48 -11.36 14.02
C PRO A 86 25.23 -11.70 13.20
N ALA A 87 25.39 -11.73 11.88
CA ALA A 87 24.30 -12.07 10.97
C ALA A 87 23.69 -13.42 11.40
N PRO A 88 22.35 -13.54 11.49
CA PRO A 88 21.73 -14.79 11.87
C PRO A 88 22.12 -15.88 10.87
N PRO A 89 22.34 -17.14 11.31
CA PRO A 89 22.60 -18.22 10.39
C PRO A 89 21.37 -18.39 9.49
N SER A 90 21.55 -18.10 8.20
CA SER A 90 20.52 -18.40 7.21
C SER A 90 20.45 -19.92 7.05
N ALA A 91 19.53 -20.55 7.78
CA ALA A 91 19.12 -21.91 7.48
C ALA A 91 18.35 -21.86 6.15
N GLY A 92 19.08 -21.81 5.03
CA GLY A 92 18.51 -21.89 3.71
C GLY A 92 17.74 -23.20 3.60
N ALA A 93 16.44 -23.12 3.27
CA ALA A 93 15.69 -24.32 2.91
C ALA A 93 16.47 -25.06 1.81
N PRO A 94 16.59 -26.40 1.87
CA PRO A 94 17.35 -27.12 0.88
C PRO A 94 16.73 -26.86 -0.50
N LEU A 95 17.55 -26.57 -1.51
CA LEU A 95 17.09 -26.31 -2.88
C LEU A 95 16.13 -27.39 -3.40
N ALA A 96 16.27 -28.63 -2.91
CA ALA A 96 15.35 -29.73 -3.17
C ALA A 96 13.92 -29.50 -2.66
N ALA A 97 13.73 -28.90 -1.49
CA ALA A 97 12.39 -28.57 -0.97
C ALA A 97 11.73 -27.44 -1.78
N ALA A 98 12.50 -26.43 -2.18
CA ALA A 98 12.03 -25.39 -3.09
C ALA A 98 11.65 -25.97 -4.47
N ALA A 99 12.49 -26.85 -5.02
CA ALA A 99 12.20 -27.54 -6.28
C ALA A 99 10.96 -28.43 -6.18
N ALA A 100 10.80 -29.18 -5.10
CA ALA A 100 9.62 -30.02 -4.87
C ALA A 100 8.34 -29.19 -4.78
N ALA A 101 8.38 -28.03 -4.10
CA ALA A 101 7.25 -27.11 -4.04
C ALA A 101 6.86 -26.59 -5.44
N TRP A 102 7.86 -26.24 -6.27
CA TRP A 102 7.62 -25.83 -7.65
C TRP A 102 7.05 -26.96 -8.51
N VAL A 103 7.61 -28.16 -8.43
CA VAL A 103 7.10 -29.33 -9.17
C VAL A 103 5.65 -29.63 -8.77
N LEU A 104 5.35 -29.62 -7.47
CA LEU A 104 3.98 -29.83 -6.98
C LEU A 104 3.04 -28.73 -7.48
N SER A 105 3.47 -27.47 -7.44
CA SER A 105 2.68 -26.34 -7.94
C SER A 105 2.39 -26.47 -9.44
N LEU A 106 3.41 -26.79 -10.25
CA LEU A 106 3.26 -27.02 -11.68
C LEU A 106 2.36 -28.22 -11.97
N ALA A 107 2.48 -29.30 -11.20
CA ALA A 107 1.62 -30.47 -11.32
C ALA A 107 0.15 -30.13 -11.01
N LEU A 108 -0.10 -29.34 -9.95
CA LEU A 108 -1.45 -28.89 -9.59
C LEU A 108 -2.04 -27.98 -10.67
N LEU A 109 -1.27 -27.01 -11.15
CA LEU A 109 -1.73 -26.09 -12.20
C LEU A 109 -1.97 -26.82 -13.52
N GLY A 110 -1.04 -27.69 -13.92
CA GLY A 110 -1.17 -28.51 -15.13
C GLY A 110 -2.35 -29.47 -15.05
N GLY A 111 -2.53 -30.13 -13.90
CA GLY A 111 -3.67 -31.01 -13.64
C GLY A 111 -5.00 -30.27 -13.67
N ALA A 112 -5.10 -29.10 -13.04
CA ALA A 112 -6.30 -28.27 -13.09
C ALA A 112 -6.62 -27.80 -14.50
N GLY A 113 -5.62 -27.36 -15.27
CA GLY A 113 -5.78 -26.95 -16.67
C GLY A 113 -6.20 -28.11 -17.57
N TYR A 114 -5.59 -29.29 -17.41
CA TYR A 114 -5.97 -30.50 -18.11
C TYR A 114 -7.41 -30.91 -17.78
N ALA A 115 -7.79 -30.83 -16.50
CA ALA A 115 -9.14 -31.15 -16.09
C ALA A 115 -10.18 -30.18 -16.67
N ALA A 116 -9.89 -28.88 -16.63
CA ALA A 116 -10.71 -27.86 -17.25
C ALA A 116 -10.90 -28.09 -18.77
N TRP A 117 -9.86 -28.57 -19.45
CA TRP A 117 -9.93 -28.89 -20.88
C TRP A 117 -10.75 -30.16 -21.17
N HIS A 118 -10.47 -31.24 -20.44
CA HIS A 118 -11.04 -32.56 -20.73
C HIS A 118 -12.50 -32.68 -20.28
N TRP A 119 -12.86 -32.16 -19.11
CA TRP A 119 -14.22 -32.21 -18.53
C TRP A 119 -14.99 -30.89 -18.70
N ARG A 120 -14.65 -30.10 -19.73
CA ARG A 120 -15.22 -28.76 -19.92
C ARG A 120 -16.75 -28.72 -19.93
N GLU A 121 -17.40 -29.71 -20.53
CA GLU A 121 -18.86 -29.74 -20.70
C GLU A 121 -19.57 -29.96 -19.35
N GLU A 122 -19.06 -30.88 -18.54
CA GLU A 122 -19.54 -31.14 -17.18
C GLU A 122 -19.32 -29.93 -16.27
N ILE A 123 -18.17 -29.26 -16.40
CA ILE A 123 -17.85 -28.03 -15.66
C ILE A 123 -18.81 -26.90 -16.06
N MET A 124 -19.09 -26.73 -17.34
CA MET A 124 -20.05 -25.72 -17.82
C MET A 124 -21.49 -26.05 -17.40
N ALA A 125 -21.85 -27.33 -17.30
CA ALA A 125 -23.16 -27.75 -16.82
C ALA A 125 -23.32 -27.52 -15.31
N ALA A 126 -22.30 -27.88 -14.51
CA ALA A 126 -22.32 -27.68 -13.06
C ALA A 126 -22.16 -26.20 -12.67
N TRP A 127 -21.41 -25.43 -13.45
CA TRP A 127 -21.16 -24.01 -13.21
C TRP A 127 -21.32 -23.16 -14.50
N PRO A 128 -22.57 -22.79 -14.85
CA PRO A 128 -22.88 -22.05 -16.08
C PRO A 128 -22.13 -20.72 -16.28
N PRO A 129 -21.78 -19.93 -15.24
CA PRO A 129 -20.98 -18.71 -15.40
C PRO A 129 -19.63 -18.92 -16.11
N SER A 130 -19.05 -20.13 -16.02
CA SER A 130 -17.77 -20.46 -16.67
C SER A 130 -17.82 -20.40 -18.20
N GLN A 131 -19.00 -20.53 -18.81
CA GLN A 131 -19.19 -20.48 -20.26
C GLN A 131 -18.62 -19.20 -20.89
N ARG A 132 -18.72 -18.06 -20.17
CA ARG A 132 -18.16 -16.78 -20.63
C ARG A 132 -16.64 -16.82 -20.73
N ALA A 133 -15.98 -17.47 -19.78
CA ALA A 133 -14.52 -17.60 -19.78
C ALA A 133 -14.04 -18.48 -20.95
N TYR A 134 -14.72 -19.61 -21.19
CA TYR A 134 -14.42 -20.47 -22.34
C TYR A 134 -14.73 -19.79 -23.69
N ALA A 135 -15.81 -19.00 -23.77
CA ALA A 135 -16.14 -18.24 -24.98
C ALA A 135 -15.05 -17.22 -25.34
N LEU A 136 -14.53 -16.49 -24.34
CA LEU A 136 -13.42 -15.55 -24.53
C LEU A 136 -12.13 -16.28 -24.96
N PHE A 137 -11.82 -17.42 -24.34
CA PHE A 137 -10.65 -18.21 -24.69
C PHE A 137 -10.69 -18.71 -26.15
N ASN A 138 -11.86 -19.17 -26.60
CA ASN A 138 -12.07 -19.60 -27.99
C ASN A 138 -12.02 -18.43 -28.98
N ALA A 139 -12.42 -17.22 -28.57
CA ALA A 139 -12.33 -16.02 -29.40
C ALA A 139 -10.87 -15.55 -29.59
N LEU A 140 -9.99 -15.77 -28.62
CA LEU A 140 -8.57 -15.38 -28.68
C LEU A 140 -7.70 -16.34 -29.52
N THR A 141 -8.20 -17.54 -29.80
CA THR A 141 -7.46 -18.61 -30.49
C THR A 141 -7.89 -18.82 -31.95
N ARG A 142 -8.80 -17.99 -32.46
CA ARG A 142 -9.18 -17.90 -33.88
C ARG A 142 -8.55 -16.68 -34.52
#